data_AF-A0A9D5SWC3-F1
#
_entry.id   AF-A0A9D5SWC3-F1
#
_cell.length_a   1.000
_cell.length_b   1.000
_cell.length_c   1.000
_cell.angle_alpha   90.00
_cell.angle_beta   90.00
_cell.angle_gamma   90.00
#
_symmetry.space_group_name_H-M   'P 1'
#
loop_
_entity.id
_entity.type
_entity.pdbx_description
1 polymer ?
#
loop_
_entity_poly.entity_id
_entity_poly.type
_entity_poly.pdbx_seq_one_letter_code
_entity_poly.pdbx_strand_id
1 'polypeptide(L)' 'LLSYPNVIFTRRQLMDEIWGMEHDVDERTVDVHIRRLRERYEHCDAFEIVTVRGLGYKAVRKDNQ' A
#
# COMPACT_ATOMS: atom_id res chain seq x y z
N LEU A 1 -5.39 -0.49 -3.32
CA LEU A 1 -4.26 -1.35 -3.80
C LEU A 1 -4.71 -2.59 -4.60
N LEU A 2 -5.20 -3.68 -3.99
CA LEU A 2 -5.50 -4.93 -4.74
C LEU A 2 -6.69 -4.84 -5.70
N SER A 3 -7.61 -3.90 -5.50
CA SER A 3 -8.67 -3.58 -6.47
C SER A 3 -8.11 -3.00 -7.77
N TYR A 4 -6.89 -2.46 -7.74
CA TYR A 4 -6.19 -1.84 -8.87
C TYR A 4 -4.72 -2.31 -8.88
N PRO A 5 -4.47 -3.60 -9.18
CA PRO A 5 -3.11 -4.12 -9.19
C PRO A 5 -2.24 -3.39 -10.21
N ASN A 6 -0.94 -3.28 -9.91
CA ASN A 6 0.07 -2.55 -10.67
C ASN A 6 -0.08 -1.02 -10.74
N VAL A 7 -1.16 -0.46 -10.20
CA VAL A 7 -1.33 1.00 -10.07
C VAL A 7 -0.56 1.52 -8.86
N ILE A 8 0.18 2.61 -9.05
CA ILE A 8 0.92 3.30 -7.98
C ILE A 8 -0.04 4.27 -7.30
N PHE A 9 -0.12 4.16 -5.98
CA PHE A 9 -0.81 5.11 -5.12
C PHE A 9 0.23 5.86 -4.29
N THR A 10 0.15 7.18 -4.28
CA THR A 10 0.98 8.02 -3.40
C THR A 10 0.55 7.87 -1.95
N ARG A 11 1.42 8.26 -1.01
CA ARG A 11 1.06 8.25 0.43
C ARG A 11 -0.16 9.10 0.71
N ARG A 12 -0.20 10.30 0.13
CA ARG A 12 -1.34 11.20 0.22
C ARG A 12 -2.62 10.60 -0.36
N GLN A 13 -2.57 9.95 -1.52
CA GLN A 13 -3.74 9.24 -2.07
C GLN A 13 -4.25 8.13 -1.15
N LEU A 14 -3.35 7.32 -0.58
CA LEU A 14 -3.72 6.28 0.38
C LEU A 14 -4.25 6.88 1.69
N MET A 15 -3.72 8.03 2.12
CA MET A 15 -4.21 8.75 3.29
C MET A 15 -5.64 9.23 3.06
N ASP A 16 -5.86 9.96 1.97
CA ASP A 16 -7.13 10.55 1.60
C ASP A 16 -8.22 9.47 1.43
N GLU A 17 -7.88 8.29 0.87
CA GLU A 17 -8.81 7.17 0.67
C GLU A 17 -9.23 6.49 1.98
N ILE A 18 -8.33 6.40 2.98
CA ILE A 18 -8.56 5.64 4.21
C ILE A 18 -9.13 6.52 5.34
N TRP A 19 -8.62 7.74 5.46
CA TRP A 19 -8.92 8.67 6.56
C TRP A 19 -9.69 9.92 6.10
N GLY A 20 -9.80 10.18 4.80
CA GLY A 20 -10.40 11.42 4.31
C GLY A 20 -9.54 12.66 4.62
N MET A 21 -10.03 13.85 4.22
CA MET A 21 -9.26 15.09 4.31
C MET A 21 -9.28 15.77 5.69
N GLU A 22 -10.05 15.25 6.66
CA GLU A 22 -10.29 15.89 7.96
C GLU A 22 -9.37 15.37 9.09
N HIS A 23 -8.44 14.48 8.76
CA HIS A 23 -7.56 13.87 9.75
C HIS A 23 -6.14 14.43 9.64
N ASP A 24 -5.64 15.00 10.73
CA ASP A 24 -4.26 15.49 10.95
C ASP A 24 -3.24 14.33 11.04
N VAL A 25 -3.43 13.30 10.21
CA VAL A 25 -2.65 12.08 10.22
C VAL A 25 -1.47 12.27 9.27
N ASP A 26 -0.26 12.13 9.81
CA ASP A 26 0.99 12.21 9.04
C ASP A 26 1.05 11.09 8.00
N GLU A 27 1.52 11.39 6.77
CA GLU A 27 1.84 10.41 5.73
C GLU A 27 2.68 9.23 6.25
N ARG A 28 3.48 9.41 7.29
CA ARG A 28 4.22 8.33 7.98
C ARG A 28 3.32 7.24 8.57
N THR A 29 2.06 7.56 8.85
CA THR A 29 1.07 6.58 9.30
C THR A 29 0.80 5.56 8.20
N VAL A 30 0.74 5.98 6.93
CA VAL A 30 0.62 5.05 5.79
C VAL A 30 1.76 4.03 5.80
N ASP A 31 2.98 4.47 6.06
CA ASP A 31 4.15 3.59 6.10
C ASP A 31 4.00 2.51 7.20
N VAL A 32 3.47 2.86 8.37
CA VAL A 32 3.17 1.92 9.46
C VAL A 32 2.12 0.90 9.03
N HIS A 33 1.05 1.35 8.37
CA HIS A 33 0.00 0.46 7.89
C HIS A 33 0.49 -0.46 6.77
N ILE A 34 1.29 0.04 5.84
CA ILE A 34 1.91 -0.79 4.79
C ILE A 34 2.84 -1.83 5.40
N ARG A 35 3.64 -1.46 6.41
CA ARG A 35 4.50 -2.41 7.13
C ARG A 35 3.68 -3.52 7.78
N ARG A 36 2.63 -3.18 8.52
CA ARG A 36 1.73 -4.15 9.16
C ARG A 36 1.06 -5.08 8.15
N LEU A 37 0.65 -4.54 7.00
CA LEU A 37 0.09 -5.35 5.92
C LEU A 37 1.12 -6.34 5.37
N ARG A 38 2.36 -5.90 5.13
CA ARG A 38 3.44 -6.80 4.68
C ARG A 38 3.73 -7.91 5.68
N GLU A 39 3.86 -7.56 6.97
CA GLU A 39 4.07 -8.53 8.05
C GLU A 39 2.90 -9.54 8.10
N ARG A 40 1.65 -9.06 8.05
CA ARG A 40 0.46 -9.93 8.07
C ARG A 40 0.38 -10.91 6.89
N TYR A 41 0.90 -10.52 5.73
CA TYR A 41 0.82 -11.30 4.48
C TYR A 41 2.20 -11.80 4.02
N GLU A 42 3.17 -11.93 4.92
CA GLU A 42 4.55 -12.28 4.56
C GLU A 42 4.67 -13.67 3.90
N HIS A 43 3.78 -14.59 4.26
CA HIS A 43 3.67 -15.93 3.69
C HIS A 43 2.58 -16.06 2.63
N CYS A 44 2.06 -14.95 2.11
CA CYS A 44 1.07 -14.97 1.05
C CYS A 44 1.75 -15.03 -0.33
N ASP A 45 1.42 -16.07 -1.08
CA ASP A 45 1.92 -16.28 -2.44
C ASP A 45 1.00 -15.70 -3.52
N ALA A 46 -0.13 -15.09 -3.16
CA ALA A 46 -1.05 -14.52 -4.14
C ALA A 46 -0.64 -13.10 -4.59
N PHE A 47 0.04 -12.34 -3.72
CA PHE A 47 0.40 -10.94 -4.01
C PHE A 47 1.56 -10.45 -3.15
N GLU A 48 2.07 -9.28 -3.50
CA GLU A 48 2.99 -8.50 -2.68
C GLU A 48 2.64 -7.00 -2.76
N ILE A 49 3.03 -6.25 -1.72
CA ILE A 49 2.96 -4.79 -1.71
C ILE A 49 4.38 -4.26 -1.94
N VAL A 50 4.59 -3.52 -3.03
CA VAL A 50 5.90 -3.03 -3.46
C VAL A 50 6.03 -1.53 -3.19
N THR A 51 7.20 -1.11 -2.70
CA THR A 51 7.54 0.31 -2.56
C THR A 51 8.11 0.81 -3.88
N VAL A 52 7.50 1.86 -4.44
CA VAL A 52 8.08 2.61 -5.56
C VAL A 52 8.74 3.86 -4.99
N ARG A 53 10.08 3.85 -4.92
CA ARG A 53 10.87 4.90 -4.26
C ARG A 53 10.52 6.28 -4.83
N GLY A 54 10.27 7.24 -3.93
CA GLY A 54 9.90 8.60 -4.29
C GLY A 54 8.45 8.80 -4.75
N LEU A 55 7.66 7.72 -4.94
CA LEU A 55 6.28 7.81 -5.43
C LEU A 55 5.25 7.28 -4.43
N GLY A 56 5.42 6.06 -3.92
CA GLY A 56 4.45 5.45 -3.02
C GLY A 56 4.44 3.93 -3.09
N TYR A 57 3.25 3.34 -3.19
CA TYR A 57 3.05 1.90 -3.08
C TYR A 57 2.14 1.35 -4.17
N LYS A 58 2.38 0.09 -4.56
CA LYS A 58 1.49 -0.68 -5.43
C LYS A 58 1.35 -2.11 -4.94
N ALA A 59 0.23 -2.76 -5.25
CA ALA A 59 0.11 -4.21 -5.10
C ALA A 59 0.41 -4.89 -6.43
N VAL A 60 1.16 -5.98 -6.40
CA VAL A 60 1.46 -6.83 -7.56
C VAL A 60 0.92 -8.22 -7.25
N ARG A 61 0.18 -8.81 -8.17
CA ARG A 61 -0.23 -10.21 -8.06
C ARG A 61 0.95 -11.09 -8.43
N LYS A 62 1.21 -12.10 -7.63
CA LYS A 62 2.19 -13.13 -7.95
C LYS A 62 1.43 -14.17 -8.75
N ASP A 63 1.53 -14.09 -10.06
CA ASP A 63 1.01 -15.16 -10.91
C ASP A 63 1.97 -16.34 -10.73
N ASN A 64 1.48 -17.44 -10.16
CA ASN A 64 2.20 -18.72 -10.16
C ASN A 64 2.30 -19.16 -11.61
N GLN A 65 3.43 -18.85 -12.24
CA GLN A 65 3.81 -19.37 -13.54
C GLN A 65 4.05 -20.88 -13.44
#